data_AF-A0A6M3LKF4-F1
#
_entry.id   AF-A0A6M3LKF4-F1
#
_cell.length_a   1.000
_cell.length_b   1.000
_cell.length_c   1.000
_cell.angle_alpha   90.00
_cell.angle_beta   90.00
_cell.angle_gamma   90.00
#
_symmetry.space_group_name_H-M   'P 1'
#
loop_
_entity.id
_entity.type
_entity.pdbx_description
1 polymer ?
#
loop_
_entity_poly.entity_id
_entity_poly.type
_entity_poly.pdbx_seq_one_letter_code
_entity_poly.pdbx_strand_id
1 'polypeptide(L)'
;MRSKEPQLATHRFQTDDEREAIQTPETSKIYQRKPITLPSSLCKPSLRAYFNWDDKGNDDYAKRPALLDLFSGGGGAGMGYYLAGFRIVGVDINPQKNYPFGFHQADALTYPLEGFDVIHASPPCQFYSYGTPDKSKHAGNIPEVRSMLEKSGVPFVIENVPGSPLNASVRICGCQVGLPKIKRVRYFEISIPLALKLMPACNHNSPVITVTGHGTTSGNRKTWGRNIKISEMREAMGIAWTNRNELSQAIPPAYTEFIGKQLIEPIANALFSGAGFLASTGRDCYVSI
;
A
#
# COMPACT_ATOMS: atom_id res chain seq x y z
N MET A 1 -51.91 -8.14 23.40
CA MET A 1 -50.92 -8.65 24.38
C MET A 1 -50.51 -10.05 23.91
N ARG A 2 -49.26 -10.42 23.61
CA ARG A 2 -47.92 -9.83 23.70
C ARG A 2 -47.14 -10.23 22.44
N SER A 3 -46.27 -9.32 21.99
CA SER A 3 -45.22 -9.55 21.00
C SER A 3 -44.27 -10.67 21.43
N LYS A 4 -43.74 -11.42 20.46
CA LYS A 4 -42.53 -12.23 20.62
C LYS A 4 -41.55 -11.85 19.51
N GLU A 5 -40.62 -10.96 19.84
CA GLU A 5 -39.31 -10.92 19.19
C GLU A 5 -38.47 -12.10 19.71
N PRO A 6 -37.73 -12.81 18.85
CA PRO A 6 -36.54 -13.54 19.25
C PRO A 6 -35.30 -12.69 18.98
N GLN A 7 -34.53 -12.52 20.04
CA GLN A 7 -33.32 -11.72 20.20
C GLN A 7 -32.26 -11.97 19.12
N LEU A 8 -31.71 -10.89 18.55
CA LEU A 8 -30.41 -10.91 17.88
C LEU A 8 -29.34 -11.37 18.87
N ALA A 9 -28.78 -12.56 18.65
CA ALA A 9 -27.58 -12.99 19.35
C ALA A 9 -26.35 -12.20 18.83
N THR A 10 -26.08 -11.04 19.42
CA THR A 10 -24.79 -10.38 19.28
C THR A 10 -23.80 -11.01 20.26
N HIS A 11 -23.04 -12.01 19.80
CA HIS A 11 -21.81 -12.43 20.48
C HIS A 11 -20.64 -12.36 19.49
N ARG A 12 -20.09 -11.16 19.31
CA ARG A 12 -18.70 -11.01 18.89
C ARG A 12 -17.82 -11.18 20.12
N PHE A 13 -17.26 -12.36 20.29
CA PHE A 13 -16.05 -12.51 21.10
C PHE A 13 -14.91 -11.80 20.35
N GLN A 14 -14.65 -10.53 20.70
CA GLN A 14 -13.33 -9.97 20.44
C GLN A 14 -12.35 -10.75 21.29
N THR A 15 -11.51 -11.55 20.67
CA THR A 15 -10.45 -12.30 21.38
C THR A 15 -9.52 -11.29 22.05
N ASP A 16 -8.93 -11.62 23.20
CA ASP A 16 -8.02 -10.72 23.93
C ASP A 16 -6.87 -10.15 23.09
N ASP A 17 -6.48 -10.82 21.99
CA ASP A 17 -5.52 -10.33 20.99
C ASP A 17 -5.96 -9.05 20.26
N GLU A 18 -7.26 -8.73 20.17
CA GLU A 18 -7.74 -7.48 19.53
C GLU A 18 -7.68 -6.27 20.46
N ARG A 19 -7.44 -6.48 21.76
CA ARG A 19 -7.29 -5.41 22.76
C ARG A 19 -5.90 -4.75 22.73
N GLU A 20 -4.97 -5.28 21.94
CA GLU A 20 -3.62 -4.73 21.82
C GLU A 20 -3.64 -3.41 21.04
N ALA A 21 -3.15 -2.34 21.67
CA ALA A 21 -3.18 -0.98 21.15
C ALA A 21 -2.51 -0.88 19.77
N ILE A 22 -3.18 -0.18 18.86
CA ILE A 22 -2.66 0.19 17.55
C ILE A 22 -1.57 1.24 17.75
N GLN A 23 -0.41 1.04 17.12
CA GLN A 23 0.67 2.03 17.14
C GLN A 23 0.66 2.83 15.85
N THR A 24 0.77 4.15 15.95
CA THR A 24 0.92 5.01 14.77
C THR A 24 2.29 4.77 14.12
N PRO A 25 2.44 5.03 12.82
CA PRO A 25 3.73 4.86 12.14
C PRO A 25 4.90 5.58 12.84
N GLU A 26 4.69 6.81 13.32
CA GLU A 26 5.71 7.63 13.99
C GLU A 26 6.21 7.03 15.32
N THR A 27 5.35 6.29 16.02
CA THR A 27 5.69 5.69 17.32
C THR A 27 6.40 4.33 17.19
N SER A 28 6.37 3.73 16.00
CA SER A 28 6.97 2.42 15.76
C SER A 28 8.45 2.51 15.38
N LYS A 29 9.29 1.74 16.07
CA LYS A 29 10.73 1.61 15.77
C LYS A 29 11.02 1.14 14.34
N ILE A 30 10.04 0.52 13.66
CA ILE A 30 10.15 0.01 12.28
C ILE A 30 10.37 1.16 11.28
N TYR A 31 9.87 2.37 11.59
CA TYR A 31 9.87 3.51 10.65
C TYR A 31 10.77 4.69 11.05
N GLN A 32 11.58 4.54 12.11
CA GLN A 32 12.59 5.53 12.50
C GLN A 32 13.81 5.48 11.54
N ARG A 33 13.62 5.83 10.26
CA ARG A 33 14.66 5.81 9.22
C ARG A 33 15.14 7.21 8.85
N LYS A 34 16.39 7.32 8.39
CA LYS A 34 16.98 8.58 7.91
C LYS A 34 16.20 9.12 6.69
N PRO A 35 16.14 10.45 6.50
CA PRO A 35 15.52 11.07 5.33
C PRO A 35 16.11 10.57 4.01
N ILE A 36 15.30 10.52 2.96
CA ILE A 36 15.70 10.13 1.60
C ILE A 36 15.99 11.39 0.79
N THR A 37 17.11 11.40 0.06
CA THR A 37 17.44 12.49 -0.87
C THR A 37 16.72 12.27 -2.20
N LEU A 38 15.96 13.27 -2.64
CA LEU A 38 15.26 13.26 -3.94
C LEU A 38 15.96 14.19 -4.95
N PRO A 39 15.95 13.85 -6.25
CA PRO A 39 16.36 14.78 -7.31
C PRO A 39 15.53 16.08 -7.29
N SER A 40 16.17 17.22 -7.54
CA SER A 40 15.54 18.55 -7.49
C SER A 40 14.40 18.76 -8.50
N SER A 41 14.33 17.98 -9.59
CA SER A 41 13.18 17.96 -10.53
C SER A 41 11.87 17.50 -9.94
N LEU A 42 11.93 16.64 -8.92
CA LEU A 42 10.72 16.05 -8.35
C LEU A 42 10.05 17.00 -7.36
N CYS A 43 10.68 18.15 -7.08
CA CYS A 43 10.18 19.14 -6.16
C CYS A 43 8.99 19.90 -6.75
N LYS A 44 7.77 19.59 -6.31
CA LYS A 44 6.55 20.34 -6.63
C LYS A 44 6.36 21.54 -5.68
N PRO A 45 5.69 22.63 -6.11
CA PRO A 45 5.19 23.64 -5.18
C PRO A 45 4.27 23.00 -4.14
N SER A 46 4.28 23.53 -2.91
CA SER A 46 3.35 23.08 -1.86
C SER A 46 1.90 23.25 -2.33
N LEU A 47 1.09 22.21 -2.22
CA LEU A 47 -0.34 22.22 -2.53
C LEU A 47 -1.21 22.69 -1.35
N ARG A 48 -0.64 23.42 -0.38
CA ARG A 48 -1.34 23.93 0.81
C ARG A 48 -2.65 24.67 0.48
N ALA A 49 -2.75 25.21 -0.73
CA ALA A 49 -3.93 25.93 -1.23
C ALA A 49 -5.07 25.04 -1.78
N TYR A 50 -4.84 23.76 -2.11
CA TYR A 50 -5.81 22.94 -2.85
C TYR A 50 -6.58 21.91 -2.00
N PHE A 51 -6.06 21.51 -0.83
CA PHE A 51 -6.62 20.40 -0.04
C PHE A 51 -6.91 20.68 1.45
N ASN A 52 -6.80 21.94 1.91
CA ASN A 52 -7.06 22.34 3.31
C ASN A 52 -6.38 21.43 4.36
N TRP A 53 -5.12 21.08 4.12
CA TRP A 53 -4.31 20.14 4.90
C TRP A 53 -3.36 20.90 5.84
N ASP A 54 -3.28 20.49 7.11
CA ASP A 54 -2.32 21.03 8.07
C ASP A 54 -0.94 20.37 7.93
N ASP A 55 -0.14 20.84 6.96
CA ASP A 55 1.27 20.46 6.72
C ASP A 55 2.24 20.93 7.83
N LYS A 56 1.77 21.17 9.07
CA LYS A 56 2.58 21.83 10.11
C LYS A 56 3.88 21.06 10.41
N GLY A 57 4.96 21.52 9.77
CA GLY A 57 6.35 21.19 10.10
C GLY A 57 7.13 20.38 9.06
N ASN A 58 6.56 20.00 7.90
CA ASN A 58 7.31 19.18 6.92
C ASN A 58 7.27 19.74 5.49
N ASP A 59 8.03 20.80 5.26
CA ASP A 59 8.22 21.43 3.95
C ASP A 59 8.82 20.49 2.89
N ASP A 60 9.49 19.40 3.31
CA ASP A 60 10.00 18.36 2.42
C ASP A 60 8.84 17.52 1.84
N TYR A 61 7.91 17.08 2.69
CA TYR A 61 6.77 16.26 2.25
C TYR A 61 5.88 16.97 1.23
N ALA A 62 5.65 18.28 1.41
CA ALA A 62 4.87 19.09 0.48
C ALA A 62 5.49 19.21 -0.92
N LYS A 63 6.81 19.01 -1.03
CA LYS A 63 7.58 19.09 -2.27
C LYS A 63 7.76 17.75 -2.97
N ARG A 64 7.40 16.62 -2.34
CA ARG A 64 7.56 15.29 -2.94
C ARG A 64 6.64 15.06 -4.15
N PRO A 65 7.01 14.17 -5.09
CA PRO A 65 6.10 13.73 -6.15
C PRO A 65 4.86 13.09 -5.53
N ALA A 66 3.69 13.39 -6.09
CA ALA A 66 2.41 12.95 -5.59
C ALA A 66 2.05 11.57 -6.16
N LEU A 67 1.69 10.64 -5.27
CA LEU A 67 1.22 9.31 -5.62
C LEU A 67 -0.19 9.09 -5.07
N LEU A 68 -1.08 8.64 -5.95
CA LEU A 68 -2.44 8.23 -5.59
C LEU A 68 -2.46 6.72 -5.29
N ASP A 69 -2.92 6.35 -4.11
CA ASP A 69 -3.09 4.96 -3.66
C ASP A 69 -4.58 4.59 -3.78
N LEU A 70 -4.95 3.92 -4.87
CA LEU A 70 -6.31 3.46 -5.15
C LEU A 70 -6.55 2.07 -4.54
N PHE A 71 -7.76 1.85 -4.02
CA PHE A 71 -8.12 0.65 -3.25
C PHE A 71 -7.22 0.50 -2.01
N SER A 72 -6.96 1.64 -1.37
CA SER A 72 -5.85 1.83 -0.43
C SER A 72 -5.91 0.96 0.84
N GLY A 73 -7.10 0.52 1.24
CA GLY A 73 -7.31 -0.26 2.45
C GLY A 73 -6.60 0.36 3.66
N GLY A 74 -5.90 -0.46 4.44
CA GLY A 74 -5.14 0.00 5.59
C GLY A 74 -3.84 0.77 5.27
N GLY A 75 -3.49 1.02 4.01
CA GLY A 75 -2.35 1.86 3.63
C GLY A 75 -0.96 1.23 3.73
N GLY A 76 -0.88 -0.09 3.66
CA GLY A 76 0.42 -0.78 3.57
C GLY A 76 1.20 -0.40 2.30
N ALA A 77 0.54 -0.36 1.14
CA ALA A 77 1.15 0.05 -0.11
C ALA A 77 1.59 1.52 -0.08
N GLY A 78 0.68 2.43 0.28
CA GLY A 78 0.97 3.85 0.49
C GLY A 78 2.18 4.08 1.39
N MET A 79 2.30 3.37 2.51
CA MET A 79 3.45 3.53 3.40
C MET A 79 4.77 3.19 2.72
N GLY A 80 4.81 2.15 1.90
CA GLY A 80 6.04 1.82 1.17
C GLY A 80 6.45 2.93 0.19
N TYR A 81 5.49 3.55 -0.49
CA TYR A 81 5.76 4.69 -1.37
C TYR A 81 6.16 5.95 -0.59
N TYR A 82 5.55 6.21 0.55
CA TYR A 82 5.98 7.26 1.47
C TYR A 82 7.46 7.08 1.85
N LEU A 83 7.82 5.85 2.23
CA LEU A 83 9.20 5.44 2.53
C LEU A 83 10.11 5.41 1.29
N ALA A 84 9.59 5.57 0.08
CA ALA A 84 10.38 5.75 -1.13
C ALA A 84 10.56 7.23 -1.51
N GLY A 85 9.88 8.15 -0.80
CA GLY A 85 9.97 9.59 -1.03
C GLY A 85 8.77 10.19 -1.78
N PHE A 86 7.63 9.52 -1.83
CA PHE A 86 6.40 10.09 -2.39
C PHE A 86 5.53 10.78 -1.32
N ARG A 87 4.70 11.73 -1.77
CA ARG A 87 3.53 12.23 -1.04
C ARG A 87 2.31 11.40 -1.41
N ILE A 88 1.59 10.89 -0.41
CA ILE A 88 0.54 9.88 -0.62
C ILE A 88 -0.85 10.47 -0.37
N VAL A 89 -1.78 10.12 -1.26
CA VAL A 89 -3.23 10.30 -1.07
C VAL A 89 -3.91 8.95 -1.26
N GLY A 90 -4.65 8.49 -0.25
CA GLY A 90 -5.39 7.23 -0.30
C GLY A 90 -6.84 7.42 -0.72
N VAL A 91 -7.35 6.47 -1.52
CA VAL A 91 -8.77 6.38 -1.90
C VAL A 91 -9.28 4.97 -1.64
N ASP A 92 -10.41 4.86 -0.96
CA ASP A 92 -11.11 3.60 -0.77
C ASP A 92 -12.62 3.85 -0.60
N ILE A 93 -13.44 2.90 -1.02
CA ILE A 93 -14.90 3.00 -0.89
C ILE A 93 -15.34 2.90 0.58
N ASN A 94 -14.57 2.16 1.39
CA ASN A 94 -14.83 1.99 2.81
C ASN A 94 -14.07 3.04 3.62
N PRO A 95 -14.59 3.45 4.79
CA PRO A 95 -13.84 4.32 5.69
C PRO A 95 -12.58 3.61 6.20
N GLN A 96 -11.41 4.22 5.97
CA GLN A 96 -10.12 3.70 6.43
C GLN A 96 -9.62 4.51 7.63
N LYS A 97 -10.18 4.24 8.81
CA LYS A 97 -9.89 5.03 10.04
C LYS A 97 -8.42 5.01 10.46
N ASN A 98 -7.70 3.95 10.10
CA ASN A 98 -6.30 3.77 10.43
C ASN A 98 -5.37 4.14 9.25
N TYR A 99 -5.88 4.70 8.14
CA TYR A 99 -5.03 5.08 7.02
C TYR A 99 -4.03 6.16 7.47
N PRO A 100 -2.72 6.01 7.20
CA PRO A 100 -1.70 6.87 7.81
C PRO A 100 -1.49 8.21 7.09
N PHE A 101 -2.21 8.49 5.99
CA PHE A 101 -2.04 9.70 5.18
C PHE A 101 -3.39 10.40 4.89
N GLY A 102 -3.37 11.42 4.03
CA GLY A 102 -4.59 12.02 3.50
C GLY A 102 -5.45 10.96 2.81
N PHE A 103 -6.74 10.95 3.13
CA PHE A 103 -7.67 9.90 2.72
C PHE A 103 -8.97 10.50 2.19
N HIS A 104 -9.45 9.97 1.07
CA HIS A 104 -10.75 10.27 0.50
C HIS A 104 -11.59 9.01 0.42
N GLN A 105 -12.76 9.02 1.05
CA GLN A 105 -13.72 7.95 0.91
C GLN A 105 -14.48 8.12 -0.41
N ALA A 106 -14.10 7.37 -1.44
CA ALA A 106 -14.68 7.45 -2.78
C ALA A 106 -14.49 6.15 -3.56
N ASP A 107 -15.24 5.98 -4.65
CA ASP A 107 -15.02 4.87 -5.58
C ASP A 107 -13.79 5.14 -6.46
N ALA A 108 -12.78 4.27 -6.32
CA ALA A 108 -11.53 4.33 -7.06
C ALA A 108 -11.69 4.24 -8.59
N LEU A 109 -12.77 3.65 -9.10
CA LEU A 109 -13.05 3.59 -10.55
C LEU A 109 -13.55 4.91 -11.14
N THR A 110 -13.96 5.85 -10.28
CA THR A 110 -14.52 7.16 -10.70
C THR A 110 -13.76 8.35 -10.12
N TYR A 111 -12.74 8.10 -9.30
CA TYR A 111 -11.97 9.16 -8.65
C TYR A 111 -11.08 9.89 -9.67
N PRO A 112 -10.97 11.24 -9.60
CA PRO A 112 -10.09 12.01 -10.47
C PRO A 112 -8.63 11.57 -10.38
N LEU A 113 -7.98 11.38 -11.53
CA LEU A 113 -6.62 10.83 -11.62
C LEU A 113 -5.58 11.91 -11.97
N GLU A 114 -6.04 13.07 -12.44
CA GLU A 114 -5.21 14.19 -12.84
C GLU A 114 -4.46 14.83 -11.67
N GLY A 115 -3.26 15.36 -11.95
CA GLY A 115 -2.42 16.06 -10.97
C GLY A 115 -1.47 15.16 -10.16
N PHE A 116 -1.63 13.84 -10.23
CA PHE A 116 -0.70 12.87 -9.66
C PHE A 116 0.45 12.52 -10.63
N ASP A 117 1.62 12.24 -10.07
CA ASP A 117 2.79 11.82 -10.84
C ASP A 117 2.80 10.30 -11.09
N VAL A 118 2.18 9.56 -10.16
CA VAL A 118 2.07 8.10 -10.20
C VAL A 118 0.76 7.66 -9.58
N ILE A 119 0.20 6.55 -10.05
CA ILE A 119 -0.93 5.89 -9.44
C ILE A 119 -0.54 4.46 -9.03
N HIS A 120 -0.79 4.09 -7.77
CA HIS A 120 -0.86 2.69 -7.36
C HIS A 120 -2.31 2.25 -7.30
N ALA A 121 -2.59 1.03 -7.77
CA ALA A 121 -3.91 0.41 -7.61
C ALA A 121 -3.78 -1.02 -7.12
N SER A 122 -4.50 -1.37 -6.06
CA SER A 122 -4.55 -2.75 -5.52
C SER A 122 -5.99 -3.28 -5.46
N PRO A 123 -6.66 -3.46 -6.62
CA PRO A 123 -8.07 -3.83 -6.66
C PRO A 123 -8.34 -5.16 -5.95
N PRO A 124 -9.58 -5.38 -5.45
CA PRO A 124 -9.96 -6.58 -4.72
C PRO A 124 -9.53 -7.88 -5.42
N CYS A 125 -8.78 -8.72 -4.70
CA CYS A 125 -8.14 -9.91 -5.26
C CYS A 125 -8.96 -11.20 -5.13
N GLN A 126 -10.12 -11.16 -4.45
CA GLN A 126 -10.87 -12.35 -4.06
C GLN A 126 -11.36 -13.16 -5.27
N PHE A 127 -11.68 -12.51 -6.39
CA PHE A 127 -12.05 -13.20 -7.63
C PHE A 127 -10.90 -14.06 -8.17
N TYR A 128 -9.65 -13.60 -8.04
CA TYR A 128 -8.47 -14.30 -8.57
C TYR A 128 -7.82 -15.25 -7.56
N SER A 129 -7.92 -14.96 -6.27
CA SER A 129 -7.27 -15.71 -5.18
C SER A 129 -7.67 -17.19 -5.16
N TYR A 130 -6.69 -18.07 -5.02
CA TYR A 130 -6.90 -19.51 -4.80
C TYR A 130 -7.65 -19.81 -3.49
N GLY A 131 -7.54 -18.93 -2.49
CA GLY A 131 -8.12 -19.13 -1.17
C GLY A 131 -9.60 -18.75 -1.07
N THR A 132 -10.22 -18.25 -2.15
CA THR A 132 -11.62 -17.82 -2.14
C THR A 132 -12.55 -18.99 -2.46
N PRO A 133 -13.45 -19.40 -1.54
CA PRO A 133 -14.34 -20.54 -1.75
C PRO A 133 -15.36 -20.33 -2.88
N ASP A 134 -15.91 -19.12 -2.99
CA ASP A 134 -16.90 -18.75 -3.99
C ASP A 134 -16.49 -17.45 -4.68
N LYS A 135 -15.88 -17.59 -5.86
CA LYS A 135 -15.36 -16.47 -6.64
C LYS A 135 -16.47 -15.66 -7.30
N SER A 136 -17.66 -16.23 -7.51
CA SER A 136 -18.77 -15.58 -8.25
C SER A 136 -19.29 -14.30 -7.58
N LYS A 137 -19.01 -14.14 -6.28
CA LYS A 137 -19.41 -12.98 -5.46
C LYS A 137 -18.43 -11.81 -5.51
N HIS A 138 -17.32 -11.95 -6.23
CA HIS A 138 -16.25 -10.97 -6.20
C HIS A 138 -15.99 -10.41 -7.60
N ALA A 139 -15.77 -9.12 -7.68
CA ALA A 139 -15.53 -8.44 -8.94
C ALA A 139 -14.09 -8.69 -9.43
N GLY A 140 -13.93 -8.91 -10.74
CA GLY A 140 -12.64 -9.12 -11.40
C GLY A 140 -12.20 -7.86 -12.15
N ASN A 141 -12.02 -6.75 -11.44
CA ASN A 141 -11.95 -5.43 -12.06
C ASN A 141 -10.58 -5.04 -12.64
N ILE A 142 -9.60 -5.96 -12.67
CA ILE A 142 -8.25 -5.64 -13.17
C ILE A 142 -8.28 -5.10 -14.62
N PRO A 143 -9.02 -5.69 -15.58
CA PRO A 143 -9.08 -5.14 -16.94
C PRO A 143 -9.68 -3.73 -17.01
N GLU A 144 -10.70 -3.45 -16.18
CA GLU A 144 -11.35 -2.14 -16.10
C GLU A 144 -10.40 -1.10 -15.48
N VAL A 145 -9.78 -1.44 -14.35
CA VAL A 145 -8.77 -0.60 -13.69
C VAL A 145 -7.61 -0.31 -14.63
N ARG A 146 -7.11 -1.30 -15.36
CA ARG A 146 -6.05 -1.09 -16.36
C ARG A 146 -6.50 -0.12 -17.44
N SER A 147 -7.66 -0.33 -18.05
CA SER A 147 -8.16 0.56 -19.11
C SER A 147 -8.34 1.99 -18.62
N MET A 148 -8.83 2.18 -17.40
CA MET A 148 -8.94 3.50 -16.76
C MET A 148 -7.57 4.16 -16.60
N LEU A 149 -6.59 3.44 -16.06
CA LEU A 149 -5.24 3.96 -15.83
C LEU A 149 -4.50 4.26 -17.14
N GLU A 150 -4.62 3.41 -18.16
CA GLU A 150 -4.05 3.66 -19.49
C GLU A 150 -4.62 4.94 -20.12
N LYS A 151 -5.95 5.16 -19.99
CA LYS A 151 -6.61 6.38 -20.49
C LYS A 151 -6.16 7.65 -19.76
N SER A 152 -5.75 7.54 -18.50
CA SER A 152 -5.28 8.69 -17.72
C SER A 152 -3.95 9.25 -18.23
N GLY A 153 -3.14 8.42 -18.90
CA GLY A 153 -1.78 8.78 -19.31
C GLY A 153 -0.77 8.91 -18.16
N VAL A 154 -1.19 8.70 -16.90
CA VAL A 154 -0.32 8.77 -15.72
C VAL A 154 0.41 7.44 -15.54
N PRO A 155 1.73 7.44 -15.24
CA PRO A 155 2.44 6.23 -14.86
C PRO A 155 1.75 5.50 -13.70
N PHE A 156 1.66 4.16 -13.78
CA PHE A 156 0.93 3.39 -12.80
C PHE A 156 1.58 2.06 -12.43
N VAL A 157 1.19 1.56 -11.25
CA VAL A 157 1.50 0.23 -10.74
C VAL A 157 0.20 -0.45 -10.32
N ILE A 158 -0.13 -1.60 -10.89
CA ILE A 158 -1.25 -2.44 -10.45
C ILE A 158 -0.70 -3.65 -9.70
N GLU A 159 -1.15 -3.85 -8.47
CA GLU A 159 -0.82 -5.03 -7.66
C GLU A 159 -1.96 -6.04 -7.65
N ASN A 160 -1.60 -7.32 -7.68
CA ASN A 160 -2.52 -8.40 -7.30
C ASN A 160 -1.81 -9.72 -6.95
N VAL A 161 -2.62 -10.74 -6.66
CA VAL A 161 -2.15 -12.10 -6.35
C VAL A 161 -1.66 -12.84 -7.61
N PRO A 162 -0.80 -13.87 -7.45
CA PRO A 162 -0.45 -14.78 -8.55
C PRO A 162 -1.70 -15.42 -9.18
N GLY A 163 -1.72 -15.52 -10.51
CA GLY A 163 -2.86 -16.06 -11.28
C GLY A 163 -3.92 -15.03 -11.67
N SER A 164 -3.73 -13.76 -11.29
CA SER A 164 -4.51 -12.64 -11.83
C SER A 164 -4.11 -12.34 -13.29
N PRO A 165 -4.99 -11.70 -14.09
CA PRO A 165 -4.72 -11.30 -15.48
C PRO A 165 -3.81 -10.06 -15.57
N LEU A 166 -2.86 -9.90 -14.67
CA LEU A 166 -1.86 -8.82 -14.73
C LEU A 166 -0.83 -9.11 -15.82
N ASN A 167 -0.44 -8.07 -16.55
CA ASN A 167 0.76 -8.08 -17.40
C ASN A 167 1.99 -7.84 -16.51
N ALA A 168 2.21 -8.74 -15.55
CA ALA A 168 3.14 -8.50 -14.47
C ALA A 168 4.59 -8.42 -14.95
N SER A 169 5.24 -7.30 -14.64
CA SER A 169 6.68 -7.09 -14.89
C SER A 169 7.52 -7.51 -13.69
N VAL A 170 6.93 -7.49 -12.49
CA VAL A 170 7.64 -7.79 -11.23
C VAL A 170 6.85 -8.76 -10.37
N ARG A 171 7.57 -9.70 -9.75
CA ARG A 171 7.03 -10.63 -8.77
C ARG A 171 7.85 -10.52 -7.49
N ILE A 172 7.22 -10.18 -6.36
CA ILE A 172 7.88 -10.01 -5.07
C ILE A 172 7.34 -10.99 -4.03
N CYS A 173 8.23 -11.56 -3.23
CA CYS A 173 7.92 -12.24 -1.98
C CYS A 173 8.59 -11.52 -0.81
N GLY A 174 7.98 -11.57 0.38
CA GLY A 174 8.41 -10.80 1.54
C GLY A 174 9.85 -11.08 1.94
N CYS A 175 10.28 -12.35 1.86
CA CYS A 175 11.66 -12.73 2.17
C CYS A 175 12.70 -12.07 1.25
N GLN A 176 12.32 -11.65 0.03
CA GLN A 176 13.22 -10.99 -0.91
C GLN A 176 13.39 -9.50 -0.61
N VAL A 177 12.49 -8.93 0.19
CA VAL A 177 12.47 -7.51 0.59
C VAL A 177 12.63 -7.34 2.10
N GLY A 178 13.41 -8.23 2.73
CA GLY A 178 13.79 -8.10 4.14
C GLY A 178 12.71 -8.52 5.15
N LEU A 179 11.67 -9.23 4.73
CA LEU A 179 10.64 -9.79 5.62
C LEU A 179 10.77 -11.33 5.67
N PRO A 180 11.76 -11.88 6.41
CA PRO A 180 12.11 -13.30 6.33
C PRO A 180 10.99 -14.25 6.77
N LYS A 181 10.09 -13.79 7.65
CA LYS A 181 8.93 -14.56 8.12
C LYS A 181 7.73 -14.50 7.17
N ILE A 182 7.79 -13.72 6.09
CA ILE A 182 6.63 -13.49 5.21
C ILE A 182 6.80 -14.23 3.88
N LYS A 183 5.92 -15.22 3.66
CA LYS A 183 5.69 -15.84 2.35
C LYS A 183 4.37 -15.33 1.76
N ARG A 184 4.42 -14.13 1.16
CA ARG A 184 3.28 -13.48 0.51
C ARG A 184 3.69 -13.06 -0.89
N VAL A 185 3.53 -13.92 -1.88
CA VAL A 185 3.90 -13.57 -3.25
C VAL A 185 2.87 -12.61 -3.84
N ARG A 186 3.33 -11.55 -4.50
CA ARG A 186 2.53 -10.56 -5.22
C ARG A 186 3.16 -10.18 -6.56
N TYR A 187 2.28 -9.89 -7.50
CA TYR A 187 2.61 -9.56 -8.89
C TYR A 187 2.29 -8.09 -9.09
N PHE A 188 3.15 -7.40 -9.84
CA PHE A 188 3.02 -5.98 -10.13
C PHE A 188 3.15 -5.75 -11.63
N GLU A 189 2.12 -5.15 -12.22
CA GLU A 189 2.12 -4.60 -13.56
C GLU A 189 2.50 -3.14 -13.48
N ILE A 190 3.48 -2.71 -14.29
CA ILE A 190 4.06 -1.38 -14.21
C ILE A 190 4.07 -0.78 -15.61
N SER A 191 3.49 0.41 -15.78
CA SER A 191 3.28 0.99 -17.12
C SER A 191 4.51 1.64 -17.73
N ILE A 192 5.57 1.86 -16.93
CA ILE A 192 6.83 2.44 -17.37
C ILE A 192 7.99 1.46 -17.18
N PRO A 193 9.01 1.49 -18.06
CA PRO A 193 10.17 0.63 -17.91
C PRO A 193 10.95 1.00 -16.65
N LEU A 194 11.31 -0.02 -15.86
CA LEU A 194 12.13 0.13 -14.67
C LEU A 194 13.50 -0.53 -14.87
N ALA A 195 14.56 0.14 -14.42
CA ALA A 195 15.87 -0.47 -14.24
C ALA A 195 15.86 -1.34 -12.97
N LEU A 196 15.18 -2.49 -13.03
CA LEU A 196 14.95 -3.30 -11.84
C LEU A 196 16.26 -3.86 -11.30
N LYS A 197 16.50 -3.66 -10.00
CA LYS A 197 17.61 -4.31 -9.30
C LYS A 197 17.37 -5.81 -9.23
N LEU A 198 18.43 -6.60 -9.40
CA LEU A 198 18.39 -8.04 -9.16
C LEU A 198 17.90 -8.28 -7.72
N MET A 199 16.81 -9.04 -7.61
CA MET A 199 16.27 -9.44 -6.32
C MET A 199 17.00 -10.68 -5.79
N PRO A 200 17.20 -10.79 -4.47
CA PRO A 200 17.68 -12.02 -3.86
C PRO A 200 16.77 -13.21 -4.20
N ALA A 201 17.36 -14.41 -4.22
CA ALA A 201 16.58 -15.64 -4.38
C ALA A 201 15.51 -15.76 -3.27
N CYS A 202 14.33 -16.24 -3.65
CA CYS A 202 13.25 -16.47 -2.69
C CYS A 202 13.64 -17.64 -1.76
N ASN A 203 13.80 -17.37 -0.46
CA ASN A 203 14.20 -18.37 0.53
C ASN A 203 13.23 -18.37 1.73
N HIS A 204 12.78 -19.57 2.14
CA HIS A 204 11.90 -19.78 3.29
C HIS A 204 12.39 -20.93 4.18
N ASN A 205 13.69 -20.95 4.48
CA ASN A 205 14.29 -21.94 5.38
C ASN A 205 13.88 -21.78 6.86
N SER A 206 13.27 -20.64 7.22
CA SER A 206 12.75 -20.37 8.57
C SER A 206 11.22 -20.40 8.61
N PRO A 207 10.63 -20.70 9.78
CA PRO A 207 9.18 -20.65 9.97
C PRO A 207 8.56 -19.33 9.51
N VAL A 208 7.51 -19.44 8.69
CA VAL A 208 6.75 -18.29 8.18
C VAL A 208 5.52 -18.00 9.05
N ILE A 209 5.09 -16.74 9.04
CA ILE A 209 3.81 -16.30 9.60
C ILE A 209 2.89 -16.00 8.43
N THR A 210 1.83 -16.80 8.29
CA THR A 210 0.79 -16.56 7.31
C THR A 210 -0.20 -15.54 7.87
N VAL A 211 -0.32 -14.38 7.24
CA VAL A 211 -1.26 -13.32 7.62
C VAL A 211 -2.41 -13.30 6.61
N THR A 212 -3.53 -13.92 6.98
CA THR A 212 -4.74 -14.01 6.15
C THR A 212 -5.97 -14.24 7.03
N GLY A 213 -7.13 -13.79 6.56
CA GLY A 213 -8.43 -14.03 7.18
C GLY A 213 -8.55 -13.55 8.63
N HIS A 214 -9.43 -14.21 9.37
CA HIS A 214 -9.79 -13.86 10.73
C HIS A 214 -9.15 -14.87 11.69
N GLY A 215 -8.08 -14.45 12.37
CA GLY A 215 -7.40 -15.21 13.43
C GLY A 215 -6.11 -15.92 12.99
N THR A 216 -5.71 -16.94 13.75
CA THR A 216 -4.51 -17.75 13.45
C THR A 216 -4.89 -18.95 12.59
N THR A 217 -4.21 -19.12 11.46
CA THR A 217 -4.42 -20.27 10.56
C THR A 217 -4.01 -21.59 11.21
N SER A 218 -4.58 -22.72 10.77
CA SER A 218 -4.15 -24.06 11.21
C SER A 218 -2.67 -24.30 10.92
N GLY A 219 -2.17 -23.81 9.78
CA GLY A 219 -0.75 -23.84 9.42
C GLY A 219 0.13 -23.12 10.44
N ASN A 220 -0.23 -21.89 10.82
CA ASN A 220 0.50 -21.16 11.86
C ASN A 220 0.46 -21.91 13.21
N ARG A 221 -0.69 -22.44 13.63
CA ARG A 221 -0.77 -23.21 14.89
C ARG A 221 0.11 -24.45 14.86
N LYS A 222 0.14 -25.17 13.73
CA LYS A 222 1.01 -26.34 13.56
C LYS A 222 2.48 -25.98 13.65
N THR A 223 2.89 -24.87 13.02
CA THR A 223 4.28 -24.43 13.00
C THR A 223 4.75 -23.87 14.34
N TRP A 224 3.90 -23.12 15.04
CA TRP A 224 4.30 -22.34 16.21
C TRP A 224 3.76 -22.90 17.54
N GLY A 225 2.91 -23.93 17.51
CA GLY A 225 2.33 -24.56 18.69
C GLY A 225 1.31 -23.70 19.46
N ARG A 226 0.96 -22.51 18.95
CA ARG A 226 0.05 -21.57 19.61
C ARG A 226 -0.65 -20.65 18.61
N ASN A 227 -1.61 -19.86 19.10
CA ASN A 227 -2.13 -18.72 18.36
C ASN A 227 -1.05 -17.63 18.24
N ILE A 228 -1.00 -16.98 17.08
CA ILE A 228 -0.09 -15.88 16.78
C ILE A 228 -0.82 -14.58 17.08
N LYS A 229 -0.19 -13.74 17.92
CA LYS A 229 -0.75 -12.44 18.30
C LYS A 229 -0.76 -11.49 17.11
N ILE A 230 -1.66 -10.51 17.14
CA ILE A 230 -1.71 -9.50 16.08
C ILE A 230 -0.41 -8.67 16.01
N SER A 231 0.20 -8.33 17.15
CA SER A 231 1.52 -7.66 17.20
C SER A 231 2.60 -8.42 16.42
N GLU A 232 2.67 -9.74 16.55
CA GLU A 232 3.65 -10.55 15.82
C GLU A 232 3.39 -10.54 14.30
N MET A 233 2.12 -10.49 13.89
CA MET A 233 1.75 -10.35 12.47
C MET A 233 2.10 -8.96 11.94
N ARG A 234 1.80 -7.91 12.73
CA ARG A 234 2.14 -6.51 12.44
C ARG A 234 3.65 -6.34 12.29
N GLU A 235 4.42 -6.89 13.21
CA GLU A 235 5.88 -6.89 13.15
C GLU A 235 6.39 -7.63 11.91
N ALA A 236 5.87 -8.84 11.65
CA ALA A 236 6.32 -9.64 10.50
C ALA A 236 6.02 -8.97 9.16
N MET A 237 4.88 -8.29 9.01
CA MET A 237 4.56 -7.53 7.81
C MET A 237 5.18 -6.12 7.77
N GLY A 238 5.71 -5.65 8.90
CA GLY A 238 6.10 -4.26 9.08
C GLY A 238 4.92 -3.33 8.81
N ILE A 239 3.82 -3.48 9.56
CA ILE A 239 2.62 -2.60 9.56
C ILE A 239 2.08 -2.51 10.98
N ALA A 240 2.30 -1.40 11.68
CA ALA A 240 1.97 -1.28 13.10
C ALA A 240 0.57 -0.73 13.40
N TRP A 241 -0.05 -0.04 12.44
CA TRP A 241 -1.24 0.78 12.65
C TRP A 241 -2.56 0.11 12.24
N THR A 242 -2.52 -1.07 11.63
CA THR A 242 -3.72 -1.71 11.10
C THR A 242 -4.39 -2.61 12.12
N ASN A 243 -5.71 -2.71 12.07
CA ASN A 243 -6.43 -3.81 12.72
C ASN A 243 -6.22 -5.12 11.94
N ARG A 244 -6.75 -6.23 12.47
CA ARG A 244 -6.55 -7.57 11.89
C ARG A 244 -7.06 -7.69 10.46
N ASN A 245 -8.23 -7.12 10.18
CA ASN A 245 -8.88 -7.24 8.88
C ASN A 245 -8.08 -6.47 7.83
N GLU A 246 -7.72 -5.23 8.14
CA GLU A 246 -6.84 -4.39 7.32
C GLU A 246 -5.49 -5.09 7.06
N LEU A 247 -4.84 -5.60 8.12
CA LEU A 247 -3.54 -6.28 8.01
C LEU A 247 -3.60 -7.52 7.10
N SER A 248 -4.69 -8.29 7.16
CA SER A 248 -4.85 -9.49 6.33
C SER A 248 -4.87 -9.19 4.83
N GLN A 249 -5.45 -8.04 4.45
CA GLN A 249 -5.57 -7.59 3.06
C GLN A 249 -4.35 -6.79 2.60
N ALA A 250 -3.63 -6.15 3.52
CA ALA A 250 -2.55 -5.22 3.21
C ALA A 250 -1.39 -5.81 2.39
N ILE A 251 -0.77 -4.96 1.58
CA ILE A 251 0.54 -5.17 0.98
C ILE A 251 1.60 -4.71 2.00
N PRO A 252 2.61 -5.53 2.35
CA PRO A 252 3.69 -5.08 3.22
C PRO A 252 4.43 -3.88 2.61
N PRO A 253 4.70 -2.79 3.36
CA PRO A 253 5.35 -1.58 2.86
C PRO A 253 6.67 -1.83 2.13
N ALA A 254 7.43 -2.84 2.54
CA ALA A 254 8.71 -3.19 1.91
C ALA A 254 8.60 -3.49 0.40
N TYR A 255 7.42 -3.91 -0.09
CA TYR A 255 7.20 -4.24 -1.49
C TYR A 255 7.13 -2.99 -2.34
N THR A 256 6.30 -2.03 -1.94
CA THR A 256 6.12 -0.77 -2.63
C THR A 256 7.24 0.23 -2.34
N GLU A 257 7.98 0.08 -1.23
CA GLU A 257 9.24 0.79 -1.01
C GLU A 257 10.29 0.37 -2.05
N PHE A 258 10.43 -0.94 -2.31
CA PHE A 258 11.33 -1.44 -3.34
C PHE A 258 10.97 -0.91 -4.73
N ILE A 259 9.69 -0.99 -5.12
CA ILE A 259 9.21 -0.49 -6.41
C ILE A 259 9.34 1.03 -6.49
N GLY A 260 8.90 1.75 -5.45
CA GLY A 260 8.92 3.21 -5.35
C GLY A 260 10.30 3.80 -5.59
N LYS A 261 11.34 3.22 -4.97
CA LYS A 261 12.73 3.69 -5.17
C LYS A 261 13.21 3.61 -6.62
N GLN A 262 12.64 2.69 -7.40
CA GLN A 262 12.98 2.51 -8.82
C GLN A 262 12.12 3.38 -9.73
N LEU A 263 11.00 3.92 -9.24
CA LEU A 263 10.14 4.84 -9.96
C LEU A 263 10.69 6.28 -9.97
N ILE A 264 11.39 6.69 -8.91
CA ILE A 264 11.90 8.07 -8.71
C ILE A 264 12.65 8.60 -9.94
N GLU A 265 13.64 7.88 -10.45
CA GLU A 265 14.47 8.34 -11.56
C GLU A 265 13.70 8.40 -12.91
N PRO A 266 12.96 7.37 -13.35
CA PRO A 266 12.11 7.45 -14.53
C PRO A 266 11.11 8.61 -14.51
N ILE A 267 10.49 8.88 -13.35
CA ILE A 267 9.54 9.98 -13.19
C ILE A 267 10.26 11.33 -13.26
N ALA A 268 11.41 11.46 -12.60
CA ALA A 268 12.23 12.66 -12.66
C ALA A 268 12.60 13.00 -14.11
N ASN A 269 13.00 11.99 -14.89
CA ASN A 269 13.37 12.14 -16.30
C ASN A 269 12.16 12.49 -17.19
N ALA A 270 10.99 11.89 -16.93
CA ALA A 270 9.75 12.21 -17.65
C ALA A 270 9.32 13.67 -17.42
N LEU A 271 9.43 14.16 -16.18
CA LEU A 271 9.14 15.56 -15.82
C LEU A 271 10.15 16.54 -16.44
N PHE A 272 11.42 16.17 -16.55
CA PHE A 272 12.45 16.99 -17.20
C PHE A 272 12.33 17.06 -18.74
N SER A 273 11.83 15.99 -19.38
CA SER A 273 11.87 15.84 -20.85
C SER A 273 10.76 16.58 -21.61
N GLY A 274 9.92 17.39 -20.94
CA GLY A 274 9.10 18.40 -21.62
C GLY A 274 7.81 17.91 -22.27
N ALA A 275 7.14 16.89 -21.73
CA ALA A 275 5.72 16.66 -22.01
C ALA A 275 4.84 17.51 -21.06
N GLY A 276 4.94 18.84 -21.18
CA GLY A 276 3.91 19.82 -20.79
C GLY A 276 3.67 20.15 -19.31
N PHE A 277 4.43 21.11 -18.75
CA PHE A 277 3.89 22.37 -18.18
C PHE A 277 5.05 23.28 -17.76
N LEU A 278 4.96 24.56 -18.14
CA LEU A 278 5.94 25.60 -17.80
C LEU A 278 5.97 25.88 -16.28
N ALA A 279 7.15 25.82 -15.64
CA ALA A 279 7.62 26.86 -14.72
C ALA A 279 9.06 26.62 -14.22
N SER A 280 9.96 27.49 -14.70
CA SER A 280 11.07 28.15 -14.00
C SER A 280 12.10 27.35 -13.19
N THR A 281 13.30 27.30 -13.77
CA THR A 281 14.63 27.59 -13.17
C THR A 281 14.97 26.94 -11.84
N GLY A 282 15.92 26.01 -11.98
CA GLY A 282 16.66 25.31 -10.93
C GLY A 282 16.98 26.11 -9.68
N ARG A 283 16.75 25.44 -8.56
CA ARG A 283 17.59 25.49 -7.36
C ARG A 283 17.53 24.10 -6.75
N ASP A 284 18.69 23.50 -6.53
CA ASP A 284 18.79 22.23 -5.81
C ASP A 284 18.13 22.38 -4.44
N CYS A 285 17.15 21.53 -4.15
CA CYS A 285 16.54 21.45 -2.83
C CYS A 285 17.48 20.66 -1.91
N TYR A 286 18.37 21.38 -1.21
CA TYR A 286 19.05 20.83 -0.05
C TYR A 286 18.07 20.76 1.13
N VAL A 287 17.66 19.54 1.49
CA VAL A 287 16.84 19.28 2.68
C VAL A 287 17.78 19.19 3.89
N SER A 288 17.73 20.21 4.76
CA SER A 288 18.57 20.29 5.96
C SER A 288 17.72 20.22 7.23
N ILE A 289 18.06 19.20 8.04
CA ILE A 289 17.77 18.88 9.46
C ILE A 289 16.31 18.69 9.90
#